data_AF-A0A914CLF4-F1
#
_entry.id   AF-A0A914CLF4-F1
#
_cell.length_a   1.000
_cell.length_b   1.000
_cell.length_c   1.000
_cell.angle_alpha   90.00
_cell.angle_beta   90.00
_cell.angle_gamma   90.00
#
_symmetry.space_group_name_H-M   'P 1'
#
loop_
_entity.id
_entity.type
_entity.pdbx_description
1 polymer ?
#
loop_
_entity_poly.entity_id
_entity_poly.type
_entity_poly.pdbx_seq_one_letter_code
_entity_poly.pdbx_strand_id
1 'polypeptide(L)'
;MDFSLRKLFNEFQNKKKNAKTLIKNKELGKQLIGYIAVKLIDALHHLNQLKIIHRDIKPENILISLNGGVKLCDFGEARVASFKVNAEKTLCTRGYRPPEVYCDEQILTNFDTYDIWSIGMIILEFFYGINPYEMGLIGLLEPDLYMWEARSFKLIVHLC
;
A
#
# COMPACT_ATOMS: atom_id res chain seq x y z
N MET A 1 -16.51 -14.36 3.02
CA MET A 1 -17.09 -13.05 2.62
C MET A 1 -18.58 -13.25 2.40
N ASP A 2 -19.43 -12.53 3.14
CA ASP A 2 -20.89 -12.57 3.01
C ASP A 2 -21.38 -11.87 1.72
N PHE A 3 -22.67 -11.98 1.45
CA PHE A 3 -23.30 -11.45 0.24
C PHE A 3 -23.20 -9.93 0.10
N SER A 4 -23.40 -9.18 1.19
CA SER A 4 -23.37 -7.72 1.19
C SER A 4 -21.96 -7.19 0.92
N LEU A 5 -20.96 -7.81 1.55
CA LEU A 5 -19.57 -7.47 1.35
C LEU A 5 -19.09 -7.82 -0.07
N ARG A 6 -19.52 -8.97 -0.62
CA ARG A 6 -19.27 -9.34 -2.04
C ARG A 6 -19.89 -8.35 -3.02
N LYS A 7 -21.12 -7.90 -2.76
CA LYS A 7 -21.78 -6.88 -3.59
C LYS A 7 -20.99 -5.57 -3.60
N LEU A 8 -20.58 -5.08 -2.42
CA LEU A 8 -19.77 -3.87 -2.30
C LEU A 8 -18.41 -4.04 -2.98
N PHE A 9 -17.78 -5.20 -2.85
CA PHE A 9 -16.51 -5.51 -3.52
C PHE A 9 -16.61 -5.43 -5.04
N ASN A 10 -17.67 -6.02 -5.62
CA ASN A 10 -17.92 -5.96 -7.04
C ASN A 10 -18.21 -4.54 -7.52
N GLU A 11 -18.99 -3.76 -6.76
CA GLU A 11 -19.23 -2.34 -7.06
C GLU A 11 -17.95 -1.51 -7.03
N PHE A 12 -17.11 -1.73 -6.01
CA PHE A 12 -15.81 -1.09 -5.87
C PHE A 12 -14.90 -1.40 -7.06
N GLN A 13 -14.79 -2.68 -7.45
CA GLN A 13 -14.02 -3.10 -8.62
C GLN A 13 -14.57 -2.49 -9.93
N ASN A 14 -15.88 -2.58 -10.17
CA ASN A 14 -16.51 -2.08 -11.39
C ASN A 14 -16.34 -0.57 -11.57
N LYS A 15 -16.22 0.17 -10.46
CA LYS A 15 -15.91 1.60 -10.46
C LYS A 15 -14.41 1.88 -10.44
N LYS A 16 -13.58 0.94 -10.89
CA LYS A 16 -12.11 1.04 -10.93
C LYS A 16 -11.53 1.46 -9.58
N LYS A 17 -12.00 0.83 -8.49
CA LYS A 17 -11.52 1.03 -7.10
C LYS A 17 -11.78 2.45 -6.57
N ASN A 18 -12.90 3.05 -6.96
CA ASN A 18 -13.30 4.37 -6.46
C ASN A 18 -13.70 4.31 -4.98
N ALA A 19 -12.86 4.89 -4.12
CA ALA A 19 -13.03 4.94 -2.67
C ALA A 19 -14.32 5.65 -2.20
N LYS A 20 -14.92 6.55 -3.00
CA LYS A 20 -16.26 7.12 -2.69
C LYS A 20 -17.34 6.04 -2.56
N THR A 21 -17.15 4.88 -3.18
CA THR A 21 -18.07 3.73 -3.04
C THR A 21 -18.02 3.15 -1.62
N LEU A 22 -16.83 3.11 -1.01
CA LEU A 22 -16.61 2.57 0.33
C LEU A 22 -17.20 3.49 1.40
N ILE A 23 -17.02 4.80 1.23
CA ILE A 23 -17.47 5.81 2.20
C ILE A 23 -19.00 5.89 2.29
N LYS A 24 -19.71 5.53 1.22
CA LYS A 24 -21.19 5.48 1.21
C LYS A 24 -21.76 4.49 2.22
N ASN A 25 -21.07 3.39 2.49
CA ASN A 25 -21.46 2.42 3.50
C ASN A 25 -20.30 2.25 4.49
N LYS A 26 -20.29 3.07 5.54
CA LYS A 26 -19.16 3.14 6.49
C LYS A 26 -18.73 1.78 7.04
N GLU A 27 -19.69 0.94 7.41
CA GLU A 27 -19.38 -0.33 8.08
C GLU A 27 -18.90 -1.41 7.10
N LEU A 28 -19.64 -1.65 6.01
CA LEU A 28 -19.18 -2.57 4.97
C LEU A 28 -17.90 -2.08 4.29
N GLY A 29 -17.74 -0.76 4.15
CA GLY A 29 -16.53 -0.13 3.64
C GLY A 29 -15.31 -0.46 4.48
N LYS A 30 -15.40 -0.30 5.82
CA LYS A 30 -14.33 -0.71 6.74
C LYS A 30 -14.00 -2.20 6.65
N GLN A 31 -15.03 -3.05 6.62
CA GLN A 31 -14.84 -4.49 6.47
C GLN A 31 -14.12 -4.84 5.15
N LEU A 32 -14.45 -4.12 4.08
CA LEU A 32 -13.84 -4.34 2.78
C LEU A 32 -12.39 -3.84 2.71
N ILE A 33 -12.12 -2.68 3.30
CA ILE A 33 -10.75 -2.16 3.44
C ILE A 33 -9.90 -3.15 4.23
N GLY A 34 -10.40 -3.65 5.37
CA GLY A 34 -9.71 -4.67 6.16
C GLY A 34 -9.47 -5.96 5.37
N TYR A 35 -10.48 -6.42 4.61
CA TYR A 35 -10.34 -7.59 3.74
C TYR A 35 -9.22 -7.41 2.69
N ILE A 36 -9.21 -6.26 2.00
CA ILE A 36 -8.18 -5.95 0.99
C ILE A 36 -6.81 -5.84 1.66
N ALA A 37 -6.70 -5.17 2.81
CA ALA A 37 -5.45 -5.01 3.56
C ALA A 37 -4.84 -6.37 3.91
N VAL A 38 -5.61 -7.29 4.47
CA VAL A 38 -5.15 -8.66 4.78
C VAL A 38 -4.62 -9.35 3.53
N LYS A 39 -5.33 -9.25 2.40
CA LYS A 39 -4.89 -9.90 1.16
C LYS A 39 -3.62 -9.28 0.56
N LEU A 40 -3.42 -7.98 0.71
CA LEU A 40 -2.19 -7.31 0.29
C LEU A 40 -1.01 -7.70 1.19
N ILE A 41 -1.25 -7.81 2.49
CA ILE A 41 -0.24 -8.29 3.45
C ILE A 41 0.11 -9.76 3.15
N ASP A 42 -0.87 -10.63 2.88
CA ASP A 42 -0.63 -12.02 2.43
C ASP A 42 0.28 -12.06 1.18
N ALA A 43 -0.01 -11.21 0.20
CA ALA A 43 0.78 -11.12 -1.03
C ALA A 43 2.21 -10.60 -0.76
N LEU A 44 2.34 -9.58 0.09
CA LEU A 44 3.64 -9.03 0.46
C LEU A 44 4.48 -10.03 1.27
N HIS A 45 3.85 -10.80 2.16
CA HIS A 45 4.53 -11.87 2.90
C HIS A 45 5.15 -12.89 1.93
N HIS A 46 4.40 -13.29 0.90
CA HIS A 46 4.91 -14.17 -0.15
C HIS A 46 6.09 -13.55 -0.93
N LEU A 47 6.03 -12.25 -1.26
CA LEU A 47 7.15 -11.56 -1.91
C LEU A 47 8.39 -11.50 -1.01
N ASN A 48 8.23 -11.22 0.29
CA ASN A 48 9.35 -11.20 1.24
C ASN A 48 10.03 -12.59 1.35
N GLN A 49 9.26 -13.68 1.37
CA GLN A 49 9.82 -15.04 1.35
C GLN A 49 10.72 -15.29 0.12
N LEU A 50 10.37 -14.69 -1.02
CA LEU A 50 11.15 -14.73 -2.25
C LEU A 50 12.23 -13.63 -2.33
N LYS A 51 12.34 -12.80 -1.30
CA LYS A 51 13.21 -11.61 -1.25
C LYS A 51 12.95 -10.66 -2.42
N ILE A 52 11.70 -10.58 -2.87
CA ILE A 52 11.24 -9.66 -3.91
C ILE A 52 10.58 -8.45 -3.25
N ILE A 53 10.87 -7.28 -3.80
CA ILE A 53 10.26 -6.01 -3.42
C ILE A 53 9.60 -5.47 -4.67
N HIS A 54 8.33 -5.12 -4.59
CA HIS A 54 7.53 -4.69 -5.73
C HIS A 54 7.82 -3.24 -6.14
N ARG A 55 8.05 -2.35 -5.17
CA ARG A 55 8.45 -0.92 -5.33
C ARG A 55 7.44 0.02 -6.02
N ASP A 56 6.37 -0.50 -6.59
CA ASP A 56 5.29 0.29 -7.22
C ASP A 56 3.91 -0.26 -6.86
N ILE A 57 3.71 -0.60 -5.58
CA ILE A 57 2.39 -0.98 -5.07
C ILE A 57 1.52 0.28 -5.03
N LYS A 58 0.38 0.21 -5.74
CA LYS A 58 -0.61 1.28 -5.87
C LYS A 58 -1.96 0.68 -6.25
N PRO A 59 -3.08 1.39 -6.10
CA PRO A 59 -4.42 0.87 -6.41
C PRO A 59 -4.49 0.29 -7.81
N GLU A 60 -3.85 0.89 -8.82
CA GLU A 60 -3.83 0.43 -10.20
C GLU A 60 -3.27 -0.98 -10.33
N ASN A 61 -2.21 -1.29 -9.56
CA ASN A 61 -1.47 -2.56 -9.60
C ASN A 61 -2.08 -3.66 -8.71
N ILE A 62 -3.30 -3.45 -8.20
CA ILE A 62 -4.05 -4.46 -7.44
C ILE A 62 -5.13 -5.09 -8.33
N LEU A 63 -4.95 -6.33 -8.75
CA LEU A 63 -6.01 -7.07 -9.44
C LEU A 63 -7.04 -7.57 -8.44
N ILE A 64 -8.30 -7.27 -8.74
CA ILE A 64 -9.45 -7.75 -7.99
C ILE A 64 -10.26 -8.66 -8.91
N SER A 65 -10.64 -9.84 -8.43
CA SER A 65 -11.47 -10.79 -9.16
C SER A 65 -12.87 -10.85 -8.57
N LEU A 66 -13.87 -11.13 -9.41
CA LEU A 66 -15.28 -11.26 -9.00
C LEU A 66 -15.51 -12.33 -7.92
N ASN A 67 -14.58 -13.28 -7.78
CA ASN A 67 -14.62 -14.34 -6.77
C ASN A 67 -14.05 -13.91 -5.42
N GLY A 68 -13.63 -12.65 -5.25
CA GLY A 68 -13.05 -12.14 -4.01
C GLY A 68 -11.52 -12.19 -3.95
N GLY A 69 -10.86 -12.71 -4.98
CA GLY A 69 -9.39 -12.74 -5.03
C GLY A 69 -8.79 -11.34 -5.21
N VAL A 70 -7.73 -11.05 -4.47
CA VAL A 70 -6.91 -9.83 -4.57
C VAL A 70 -5.47 -10.26 -4.84
N LYS A 71 -4.83 -9.70 -5.86
CA LYS A 71 -3.46 -10.03 -6.27
C LYS A 71 -2.71 -8.77 -6.67
N LEU A 72 -1.39 -8.76 -6.47
CA LEU A 72 -0.51 -7.74 -7.05
C LEU A 72 -0.19 -8.09 -8.51
N CYS A 73 -0.03 -7.06 -9.34
CA CYS A 73 0.43 -7.19 -10.72
C CYS A 73 1.43 -6.08 -11.06
N ASP A 74 2.02 -6.17 -12.25
CA ASP A 74 3.01 -5.22 -12.75
C ASP A 74 4.31 -5.17 -11.93
N PHE A 75 5.14 -6.20 -12.14
CA PHE A 75 6.45 -6.34 -11.49
C PHE A 75 7.58 -5.65 -12.26
N GLY A 76 7.29 -4.71 -13.18
CA GLY A 76 8.32 -4.03 -13.97
C GLY A 76 9.36 -3.31 -13.10
N GLU A 77 8.91 -2.79 -11.96
CA GLU A 77 9.75 -2.14 -10.97
C GLU A 77 10.23 -3.07 -9.86
N ALA A 78 9.90 -4.36 -9.88
CA ALA A 78 10.28 -5.26 -8.80
C ALA A 78 11.78 -5.58 -8.81
N ARG A 79 12.38 -5.79 -7.62
CA ARG A 79 13.80 -6.17 -7.47
C ARG A 79 13.98 -7.22 -6.38
N VAL A 80 15.04 -8.02 -6.52
CA VAL A 80 15.47 -8.95 -5.46
C VAL A 80 16.39 -8.22 -4.48
N ALA A 81 16.11 -8.33 -3.18
CA ALA A 81 16.78 -7.58 -2.10
C ALA A 81 18.31 -7.82 -1.99
N SER A 82 18.83 -8.86 -2.64
CA SER A 82 20.27 -9.20 -2.65
C SER A 82 21.12 -8.30 -3.54
N PHE A 83 20.51 -7.53 -4.44
CA PHE A 83 21.26 -6.59 -5.27
C PHE A 83 21.48 -5.30 -4.47
N LYS A 84 22.70 -4.76 -4.47
CA LYS A 84 22.93 -3.35 -4.14
C LYS A 84 22.21 -2.53 -5.20
N VAL A 85 20.91 -2.31 -5.00
CA VAL A 85 20.09 -1.54 -5.91
C VAL A 85 20.44 -0.09 -5.65
N ASN A 86 21.11 0.55 -6.61
CA ASN A 86 21.16 2.00 -6.65
C ASN A 86 19.71 2.48 -6.57
N ALA A 87 19.42 3.35 -5.60
CA ALA A 87 18.14 4.01 -5.48
C ALA A 87 17.94 4.86 -6.73
N GLU A 88 17.45 4.28 -7.83
CA GLU A 88 16.98 5.07 -8.97
C GLU A 88 15.68 5.74 -8.49
N LYS A 89 15.84 6.90 -7.84
CA LYS A 89 14.80 7.71 -7.17
C LYS A 89 13.62 8.07 -8.08
N THR A 90 13.72 7.79 -9.36
CA THR A 90 12.82 8.20 -10.43
C THR A 90 11.74 7.18 -10.79
N LEU A 91 11.83 5.92 -10.35
CA LEU A 91 11.03 4.84 -10.94
C LEU A 91 9.69 4.48 -10.26
N CYS A 92 9.28 5.19 -9.20
CA CYS A 92 8.08 4.78 -8.43
C CYS A 92 6.97 5.85 -8.40
N THR A 93 5.72 5.46 -8.18
CA THR A 93 4.62 6.43 -8.09
C THR A 93 4.72 7.28 -6.81
N ARG A 94 4.82 8.62 -6.95
CA ARG A 94 5.13 9.55 -5.84
C ARG A 94 4.15 9.47 -4.66
N GLY A 95 2.86 9.28 -4.92
CA GLY A 95 1.80 9.24 -3.90
C GLY A 95 1.79 8.00 -2.99
N TYR A 96 2.56 6.97 -3.31
CA TYR A 96 2.68 5.74 -2.50
C TYR A 96 4.14 5.46 -2.09
N ARG A 97 5.03 6.41 -2.37
CA ARG A 97 6.46 6.25 -2.17
C ARG A 97 6.84 6.55 -0.71
N PRO A 98 7.66 5.71 -0.09
CA PRO A 98 8.12 5.94 1.27
C PRO A 98 9.12 7.11 1.42
N PRO A 99 9.21 7.72 2.63
CA PRO A 99 10.16 8.76 3.00
C PRO A 99 11.61 8.49 2.65
N GLU A 100 12.05 7.28 3.01
CA GLU A 100 13.46 6.93 3.09
C GLU A 100 14.14 6.98 1.72
N VAL A 101 13.36 6.88 0.64
CA VAL A 101 13.82 7.01 -0.75
C VAL A 101 14.38 8.41 -1.04
N TYR A 102 13.91 9.43 -0.33
CA TYR A 102 14.38 10.81 -0.51
C TYR A 102 15.59 11.15 0.36
N CYS A 103 15.74 10.46 1.50
CA CYS A 103 16.70 10.84 2.54
C CYS A 103 18.09 10.24 2.35
N ASP A 104 18.21 8.99 1.88
CA ASP A 104 19.52 8.34 1.80
C ASP A 104 19.52 7.20 0.77
N GLU A 105 20.56 7.11 -0.05
CA GLU A 105 20.76 6.00 -0.99
C GLU A 105 21.14 4.69 -0.26
N GLN A 106 21.59 4.78 1.01
CA GLN A 106 22.04 3.64 1.81
C GLN A 106 20.97 3.09 2.77
N ILE A 107 19.90 3.83 3.07
CA ILE A 107 18.81 3.39 4.00
C ILE A 107 17.89 2.34 3.37
N LEU A 108 18.04 2.06 2.08
CA LEU A 108 17.29 1.00 1.39
C LEU A 108 17.56 -0.41 1.92
N THR A 109 18.44 -0.61 2.91
CA THR A 109 18.71 -1.92 3.53
C THR A 109 17.50 -2.58 4.22
N ASN A 110 16.44 -1.82 4.53
CA ASN A 110 15.17 -2.37 5.04
C ASN A 110 14.10 -2.40 3.95
N PHE A 111 14.37 -3.03 2.82
CA PHE A 111 13.43 -3.08 1.70
C PHE A 111 12.06 -3.70 2.06
N ASP A 112 12.00 -4.55 3.09
CA ASP A 112 10.76 -5.14 3.61
C ASP A 112 9.73 -4.08 4.03
N THR A 113 10.16 -2.88 4.47
CA THR A 113 9.24 -1.82 4.89
C THR A 113 8.73 -0.94 3.75
N TYR A 114 9.37 -0.99 2.58
CA TYR A 114 9.02 -0.14 1.44
C TYR A 114 7.57 -0.40 0.98
N ASP A 115 7.27 -1.66 0.66
CA ASP A 115 5.96 -2.05 0.14
C ASP A 115 4.88 -1.96 1.23
N ILE A 116 5.26 -2.09 2.51
CA ILE A 116 4.35 -1.88 3.65
C ILE A 116 3.85 -0.43 3.67
N TRP A 117 4.74 0.54 3.47
CA TRP A 117 4.36 1.95 3.38
C TRP A 117 3.32 2.17 2.28
N SER A 118 3.58 1.64 1.09
CA SER A 118 2.66 1.77 -0.05
C SER A 118 1.28 1.17 0.25
N ILE A 119 1.21 0.02 0.92
CA ILE A 119 -0.06 -0.57 1.39
C ILE A 119 -0.76 0.36 2.40
N GLY A 120 -0.03 0.93 3.35
CA GLY A 120 -0.58 1.88 4.32
C GLY A 120 -1.24 3.09 3.64
N MET A 121 -0.57 3.64 2.62
CA MET A 121 -1.10 4.74 1.80
C MET A 121 -2.41 4.37 1.09
N ILE A 122 -2.50 3.16 0.55
CA ILE A 122 -3.73 2.64 -0.11
C ILE A 122 -4.88 2.49 0.89
N ILE A 123 -4.59 1.97 2.08
CA ILE A 123 -5.61 1.81 3.14
C ILE A 123 -6.17 3.18 3.55
N LEU A 124 -5.29 4.16 3.76
CA LEU A 124 -5.69 5.53 4.10
C LEU A 124 -6.49 6.17 2.97
N GLU A 125 -6.04 6.02 1.72
CA GLU A 125 -6.79 6.50 0.56
C GLU A 125 -8.20 5.91 0.49
N PHE A 126 -8.35 4.60 0.71
CA PHE A 126 -9.65 3.96 0.71
C PHE A 126 -10.54 4.42 1.87
N PHE A 127 -9.93 4.78 3.00
CA PHE A 127 -10.64 5.30 4.17
C PHE A 127 -11.11 6.75 3.99
N TYR A 128 -10.24 7.62 3.45
CA TYR A 128 -10.51 9.04 3.29
C TYR A 128 -11.13 9.43 1.94
N GLY A 129 -11.02 8.56 0.94
CA GLY A 129 -11.58 8.80 -0.40
C GLY A 129 -10.69 9.59 -1.35
N ILE A 130 -9.49 9.93 -0.91
CA ILE A 130 -8.49 10.74 -1.61
C ILE A 130 -7.12 10.33 -1.09
N ASN A 131 -6.11 10.36 -1.96
CA ASN A 131 -4.77 9.95 -1.61
C ASN A 131 -4.18 10.90 -0.52
N PRO A 132 -3.61 10.38 0.59
CA PRO A 132 -3.10 11.23 1.67
C PRO A 132 -1.97 12.18 1.23
N TYR A 133 -1.21 11.83 0.19
CA TYR A 133 -0.22 12.71 -0.44
C TYR A 133 -0.90 13.93 -1.07
N GLU A 134 -2.01 13.73 -1.80
CA GLU A 134 -2.78 14.82 -2.43
C GLU A 134 -3.53 15.69 -1.42
N MET A 135 -3.96 15.10 -0.29
CA MET A 135 -4.57 15.85 0.80
C MET A 135 -3.60 16.82 1.50
N GLY A 136 -2.30 16.73 1.22
CA GLY A 136 -1.28 17.43 2.01
C GLY A 136 -1.14 16.87 3.43
N LEU A 137 -1.77 15.73 3.74
CA LEU A 137 -1.67 15.06 5.04
C LEU A 137 -0.21 14.73 5.36
N ILE A 138 0.55 14.35 4.32
CA ILE A 138 1.99 14.08 4.42
C ILE A 138 2.80 15.36 4.61
N GLY A 139 2.34 16.51 4.11
CA GLY A 139 2.99 17.81 4.35
C GLY A 139 2.70 18.40 5.74
N LEU A 140 1.68 17.87 6.44
CA LEU A 140 1.36 18.21 7.84
C LEU A 140 2.10 17.33 8.86
N LEU A 141 2.64 16.19 8.42
CA LEU A 141 3.66 15.48 9.18
C LEU A 141 4.93 16.31 9.04
N GLU A 142 5.29 17.08 10.08
CA GLU A 142 6.53 17.88 10.06
C GLU A 142 7.70 17.01 9.60
N PRO A 143 8.72 17.56 8.90
CA PRO A 143 9.85 16.79 8.38
C PRO A 143 10.52 15.88 9.43
N ASP A 144 10.54 16.30 10.70
CA ASP A 144 11.05 15.53 11.83
C ASP A 144 10.06 14.46 12.35
N LEU A 145 8.75 14.67 12.17
CA LEU A 145 7.68 13.74 12.52
C LEU A 145 7.47 12.65 11.45
N TYR A 146 7.69 12.98 10.17
CA TYR A 146 7.74 12.03 9.04
C TYR A 146 8.80 10.95 9.27
N MET A 147 9.93 11.32 9.89
CA MET A 147 11.02 10.43 10.29
C MET A 147 10.72 9.61 11.57
N TRP A 148 9.92 10.16 12.50
CA TRP A 148 9.52 9.46 13.73
C TRP A 148 8.33 8.50 13.52
N GLU A 149 7.34 8.85 12.70
CA GLU A 149 6.23 7.94 12.37
C GLU A 149 6.64 6.81 11.43
N ALA A 150 7.65 7.00 10.57
CA ALA A 150 8.30 5.88 9.87
C ALA A 150 8.93 4.85 10.84
N ARG A 151 9.34 5.29 12.04
CA ARG A 151 9.75 4.39 13.15
C ARG A 151 8.55 3.82 13.94
N SER A 152 7.42 4.51 13.99
CA SER A 152 6.19 4.03 14.64
C SER A 152 5.38 3.05 13.78
N PHE A 153 5.40 3.18 12.45
CA PHE A 153 4.91 2.14 11.53
C PHE A 153 5.73 0.86 11.67
N LYS A 154 7.02 0.97 11.98
CA LYS A 154 7.87 -0.15 12.43
C LYS A 154 7.31 -0.85 13.68
N LEU A 155 6.61 -0.15 14.57
CA LEU A 155 5.96 -0.71 15.76
C LEU A 155 4.69 -1.51 15.41
N ILE A 156 3.91 -1.05 14.42
CA ILE A 156 2.75 -1.81 13.89
C ILE A 156 3.23 -3.08 13.18
N VAL A 157 4.38 -3.01 12.50
CA VAL A 157 5.01 -4.14 11.80
C VAL A 157 5.75 -5.11 12.74
N HIS A 158 6.25 -4.67 13.90
CA HIS A 158 6.84 -5.56 14.91
C HIS A 158 5.81 -6.30 15.78
N LEU A 159 4.54 -5.93 15.71
CA LEU A 159 3.43 -6.55 16.45
C LEU A 159 2.61 -7.54 15.60
N CYS A 160 3.00 -7.77 14.34
CA CYS A 160 2.52 -8.86 13.49
C CYS A 160 3.64 -9.88 13.30
#